data_AF-A0A6A2ENL3-F1
#
_entry.id   AF-A0A6A2ENL3-F1
#
_cell.length_a   1.000
_cell.length_b   1.000
_cell.length_c   1.000
_cell.angle_alpha   90.00
_cell.angle_beta   90.00
_cell.angle_gamma   90.00
#
_symmetry.space_group_name_H-M   'P 1'
#
loop_
_entity.id
_entity.type
_entity.pdbx_description
1 polymer ?
#
loop_
_entity_poly.entity_id
_entity_poly.type
_entity_poly.pdbx_seq_one_letter_code
_entity_poly.pdbx_strand_id
1 'polypeptide(L)'
;MKTNDNNQNAFGALPIAAIMMIVLGGTFLIVGLFLNATVSSTLGQDLTPAAAVGTYTITGNTSTGEYVNITTGSTNLCYYFNTTGIGKPIGCLVVDVRSGGNTSIISATNLTASMNGDSDFTALLTATNPANNTTVVTAKETGINANSYTTTDTVTNGSWGAATLAGGIDGMSAYPIVNSNVNTAFQILGVALIFGGIGVIIGMLLGFGKGTERK
;
A
#
# COMPACT_ATOMS: atom_id res chain seq x y z
N MET A 1 -80.94 10.38 -4.87
CA MET A 1 -79.73 11.09 -5.33
C MET A 1 -78.55 10.42 -4.62
N LYS A 2 -77.82 9.54 -5.31
CA LYS A 2 -76.65 8.83 -4.73
C LYS A 2 -75.42 9.64 -5.10
N THR A 3 -74.82 10.31 -4.13
CA THR A 3 -73.54 11.01 -4.28
C THR A 3 -72.44 9.97 -4.53
N ASN A 4 -71.61 10.23 -5.53
CA ASN A 4 -70.60 9.29 -6.01
C ASN A 4 -69.35 9.40 -5.12
N ASP A 5 -69.13 8.44 -4.22
CA ASP A 5 -68.06 8.44 -3.22
C ASP A 5 -66.64 8.22 -3.80
N ASN A 6 -66.50 8.07 -5.12
CA ASN A 6 -65.25 7.75 -5.80
C ASN A 6 -64.16 8.85 -5.73
N ASN A 7 -64.49 10.06 -5.26
CA ASN A 7 -63.52 11.17 -5.16
C ASN A 7 -62.76 11.23 -3.82
N GLN A 8 -63.15 10.46 -2.79
CA GLN A 8 -62.45 10.48 -1.51
C GLN A 8 -61.13 9.69 -1.52
N ASN A 9 -60.96 8.75 -2.46
CA ASN A 9 -59.74 7.92 -2.54
C ASN A 9 -58.57 8.62 -3.24
N ALA A 10 -58.83 9.66 -4.05
CA ALA A 10 -57.79 10.40 -4.77
C ALA A 10 -57.02 11.39 -3.88
N PHE A 11 -57.67 11.97 -2.87
CA PHE A 11 -57.04 12.92 -1.95
C PHE A 11 -56.12 12.27 -0.92
N GLY A 12 -56.32 10.98 -0.60
CA GLY A 12 -55.43 10.21 0.28
C GLY A 12 -54.16 9.71 -0.41
N ALA A 13 -54.22 9.41 -1.71
CA ALA A 13 -53.12 8.78 -2.44
C ALA A 13 -51.94 9.74 -2.77
N LEU A 14 -52.26 11.01 -3.08
CA LEU A 14 -51.27 12.06 -3.40
C LEU A 14 -50.30 12.37 -2.24
N PRO A 15 -50.76 12.64 -1.00
CA PRO A 15 -49.86 12.92 0.12
C PRO A 15 -49.04 11.69 0.52
N ILE A 16 -49.58 10.47 0.39
CA ILE A 16 -48.84 9.23 0.65
C ILE A 16 -47.69 9.06 -0.35
N ALA A 17 -47.93 9.32 -1.63
CA ALA A 17 -46.89 9.27 -2.66
C ALA A 17 -45.79 10.33 -2.43
N ALA A 18 -46.17 11.55 -2.04
CA ALA A 18 -45.23 12.62 -1.73
C ALA A 18 -44.35 12.30 -0.51
N ILE A 19 -44.93 11.76 0.56
CA ILE A 19 -44.20 11.34 1.77
C ILE A 19 -43.24 10.20 1.44
N MET A 20 -43.68 9.21 0.66
CA MET A 20 -42.82 8.10 0.22
C MET A 20 -41.62 8.61 -0.57
N MET A 21 -41.80 9.55 -1.50
CA MET A 21 -40.69 10.13 -2.26
C MET A 21 -39.67 10.85 -1.36
N ILE A 22 -40.14 11.57 -0.33
CA ILE A 22 -39.25 12.26 0.61
C ILE A 22 -38.48 11.27 1.48
N VAL A 23 -39.15 10.23 2.01
CA VAL A 23 -38.51 9.22 2.86
C VAL A 23 -37.50 8.39 2.07
N LEU A 24 -37.86 7.96 0.85
CA LEU A 24 -36.96 7.23 -0.04
C LEU A 24 -35.77 8.12 -0.48
N GLY A 25 -36.02 9.37 -0.88
CA GLY A 25 -34.96 10.31 -1.28
C GLY A 25 -34.02 10.72 -0.14
N GLY A 26 -34.56 10.93 1.07
CA GLY A 26 -33.76 11.27 2.25
C GLY A 26 -32.90 10.11 2.74
N THR A 27 -33.47 8.91 2.79
CA THR A 27 -32.72 7.68 3.15
C THR A 27 -31.60 7.43 2.14
N PHE A 28 -31.86 7.69 0.85
CA PHE A 28 -30.88 7.57 -0.22
C PHE A 28 -29.69 8.52 -0.05
N LEU A 29 -29.95 9.79 0.28
CA LEU A 29 -28.90 10.78 0.51
C LEU A 29 -27.99 10.38 1.68
N ILE A 30 -28.59 9.93 2.78
CA ILE A 30 -27.86 9.55 4.00
C ILE A 30 -27.02 8.29 3.76
N VAL A 31 -27.61 7.26 3.12
CA VAL A 31 -26.90 6.01 2.81
C VAL A 31 -25.78 6.26 1.80
N GLY A 32 -26.02 7.08 0.78
CA GLY A 32 -24.99 7.47 -0.20
C GLY A 32 -23.82 8.23 0.43
N LEU A 33 -24.10 9.19 1.32
CA LEU A 33 -23.08 9.91 2.07
C LEU A 33 -22.30 8.99 3.02
N PHE A 34 -22.99 8.08 3.70
CA PHE A 34 -22.37 7.14 4.64
C PHE A 34 -21.48 6.11 3.94
N LEU A 35 -21.93 5.56 2.81
CA LEU A 35 -21.14 4.66 1.97
C LEU A 35 -19.92 5.38 1.39
N ASN A 36 -20.08 6.60 0.87
CA ASN A 36 -18.96 7.38 0.35
C ASN A 36 -17.91 7.69 1.42
N ALA A 37 -18.33 8.10 2.62
CA ALA A 37 -17.44 8.37 3.73
C ALA A 37 -16.72 7.11 4.23
N THR A 38 -17.44 5.99 4.38
CA THR A 38 -16.89 4.73 4.90
C THR A 38 -15.92 4.07 3.91
N VAL A 39 -16.23 4.14 2.61
CA VAL A 39 -15.34 3.65 1.54
C VAL A 39 -14.09 4.52 1.45
N SER A 40 -14.23 5.85 1.57
CA SER A 40 -13.09 6.78 1.60
C SER A 40 -12.17 6.55 2.80
N SER A 41 -12.72 6.25 3.99
CA SER A 41 -11.92 6.05 5.21
C SER A 41 -11.27 4.67 5.33
N THR A 42 -11.86 3.63 4.71
CA THR A 42 -11.41 2.24 4.89
C THR A 42 -10.50 1.78 3.76
N LEU A 43 -10.68 2.32 2.54
CA LEU A 43 -9.89 1.93 1.37
C LEU A 43 -8.89 3.01 0.92
N GLY A 44 -9.00 4.26 1.41
CA GLY A 44 -8.11 5.38 1.05
C GLY A 44 -6.76 5.42 1.77
N GLN A 45 -6.34 4.34 2.44
CA GLN A 45 -5.02 4.29 3.07
C GLN A 45 -3.99 4.04 1.97
N ASP A 46 -3.40 5.12 1.46
CA ASP A 46 -2.22 5.02 0.62
C ASP A 46 -1.13 4.27 1.39
N LEU A 47 -0.72 3.12 0.86
CA LEU A 47 0.47 2.46 1.39
C LEU A 47 1.66 3.31 0.96
N THR A 48 2.32 3.94 1.91
CA THR A 48 3.55 4.68 1.65
C THR A 48 4.62 3.69 1.19
N PRO A 49 5.27 3.91 0.03
CA PRO A 49 6.38 3.08 -0.39
C PRO A 49 7.45 3.01 0.71
N ALA A 50 7.94 1.80 0.97
CA ALA A 50 8.94 1.54 1.99
C ALA A 50 10.10 0.74 1.39
N ALA A 51 11.29 1.00 1.88
CA ALA A 51 12.48 0.29 1.47
C ALA A 51 12.68 -1.01 2.25
N ALA A 52 13.31 -1.97 1.59
CA ALA A 52 13.76 -3.20 2.21
C ALA A 52 14.87 -2.91 3.23
N VAL A 53 14.86 -3.61 4.35
CA VAL A 53 15.86 -3.51 5.41
C VAL A 53 16.43 -4.90 5.71
N GLY A 54 17.73 -4.95 5.96
CA GLY A 54 18.44 -6.11 6.46
C GLY A 54 19.37 -5.69 7.59
N THR A 55 19.84 -6.68 8.35
CA THR A 55 20.81 -6.45 9.42
C THR A 55 21.99 -7.38 9.23
N TYR A 56 23.19 -6.85 9.41
CA TYR A 56 24.43 -7.60 9.44
C TYR A 56 25.07 -7.46 10.81
N THR A 57 25.29 -8.57 11.51
CA THR A 57 25.85 -8.55 12.87
C THR A 57 27.23 -9.16 12.87
N ILE A 58 28.16 -8.54 13.59
CA ILE A 58 29.52 -9.07 13.81
C ILE A 58 29.69 -9.35 15.31
N THR A 59 29.89 -10.61 15.69
CA THR A 59 29.95 -11.02 17.11
C THR A 59 31.38 -11.15 17.63
N GLY A 60 32.36 -11.32 16.75
CA GLY A 60 33.76 -11.54 17.08
C GLY A 60 34.71 -10.75 16.19
N ASN A 61 36.00 -11.06 16.28
CA ASN A 61 36.99 -10.36 15.47
C ASN A 61 36.89 -10.76 14.00
N THR A 62 37.15 -9.81 13.10
CA THR A 62 37.22 -10.05 11.65
C THR A 62 38.66 -10.29 11.21
N SER A 63 38.86 -11.01 10.11
CA SER A 63 40.18 -11.35 9.55
C SER A 63 40.36 -10.73 8.17
N THR A 64 41.62 -10.54 7.76
CA THR A 64 41.91 -10.18 6.37
C THR A 64 41.45 -11.31 5.46
N GLY A 65 40.76 -10.96 4.37
CA GLY A 65 40.25 -11.95 3.42
C GLY A 65 38.74 -12.12 3.48
N GLU A 66 38.13 -11.75 4.60
CA GLU A 66 36.68 -11.87 4.79
C GLU A 66 35.95 -10.72 4.09
N TYR A 67 34.74 -10.98 3.60
CA TYR A 67 33.94 -9.99 2.90
C TYR A 67 32.44 -10.16 3.14
N VAL A 68 31.73 -9.05 2.96
CA VAL A 68 30.27 -8.97 2.94
C VAL A 68 29.84 -8.55 1.55
N ASN A 69 28.90 -9.29 0.97
CA ASN A 69 28.38 -9.05 -0.37
C ASN A 69 26.87 -8.80 -0.36
N ILE A 70 26.45 -7.83 -1.17
CA ILE A 70 25.04 -7.55 -1.44
C ILE A 70 24.87 -7.47 -2.96
N THR A 71 24.11 -8.39 -3.52
CA THR A 71 23.98 -8.57 -4.96
C THR A 71 22.58 -8.23 -5.44
N THR A 72 22.47 -7.41 -6.48
CA THR A 72 21.21 -7.09 -7.15
C THR A 72 21.36 -7.18 -8.66
N GLY A 73 20.62 -8.09 -9.29
CA GLY A 73 20.76 -8.33 -10.74
C GLY A 73 22.21 -8.62 -11.14
N SER A 74 22.82 -7.72 -11.92
CA SER A 74 24.22 -7.80 -12.36
C SER A 74 25.22 -7.04 -11.46
N THR A 75 24.74 -6.32 -10.45
CA THR A 75 25.56 -5.52 -9.54
C THR A 75 25.89 -6.32 -8.29
N ASN A 76 27.18 -6.39 -7.92
CA ASN A 76 27.64 -7.01 -6.69
C ASN A 76 28.39 -5.97 -5.85
N LEU A 77 27.87 -5.68 -4.66
CA LEU A 77 28.44 -4.75 -3.70
C LEU A 77 29.29 -5.54 -2.72
N CYS A 78 30.60 -5.49 -2.89
CA CYS A 78 31.53 -6.23 -2.05
C CYS A 78 32.26 -5.32 -1.08
N TYR A 79 32.21 -5.63 0.22
CA TYR A 79 32.92 -4.95 1.29
C TYR A 79 33.93 -5.90 1.92
N TYR A 80 35.20 -5.65 1.67
CA TYR A 80 36.32 -6.52 2.02
C TYR A 80 37.02 -6.03 3.28
N PHE A 81 37.06 -6.86 4.33
CA PHE A 81 37.78 -6.56 5.56
C PHE A 81 39.28 -6.69 5.35
N ASN A 82 39.98 -5.59 5.60
CA ASN A 82 41.42 -5.54 5.45
C ASN A 82 42.09 -5.17 6.78
N THR A 83 42.86 -6.11 7.33
CA THR A 83 43.59 -5.96 8.59
C THR A 83 45.11 -5.84 8.39
N THR A 84 45.61 -6.01 7.14
CA THR A 84 47.06 -6.00 6.83
C THR A 84 47.47 -4.92 5.83
N GLY A 85 46.52 -4.37 5.07
CA GLY A 85 46.73 -3.33 4.07
C GLY A 85 46.98 -3.85 2.65
N ILE A 86 46.85 -5.17 2.44
CA ILE A 86 47.21 -5.85 1.18
C ILE A 86 46.00 -6.69 0.72
N GLY A 87 45.94 -7.02 -0.58
CA GLY A 87 45.15 -8.18 -1.04
C GLY A 87 43.66 -7.94 -1.32
N LYS A 88 43.25 -6.69 -1.54
CA LYS A 88 41.86 -6.38 -1.91
C LYS A 88 41.49 -7.02 -3.26
N PRO A 89 40.39 -7.80 -3.35
CA PRO A 89 39.84 -8.25 -4.62
C PRO A 89 39.38 -7.08 -5.50
N ILE A 90 39.40 -7.26 -6.82
CA ILE A 90 38.86 -6.29 -7.78
C ILE A 90 37.34 -6.18 -7.56
N GLY A 91 36.81 -4.95 -7.59
CA GLY A 91 35.37 -4.70 -7.42
C GLY A 91 34.88 -4.64 -5.97
N CYS A 92 35.74 -4.89 -4.97
CA CYS A 92 35.39 -4.72 -3.56
C CYS A 92 35.83 -3.34 -3.04
N LEU A 93 35.07 -2.73 -2.14
CA LEU A 93 35.51 -1.62 -1.31
C LEU A 93 36.27 -2.16 -0.08
N VAL A 94 37.24 -1.39 0.39
CA VAL A 94 38.00 -1.76 1.59
C VAL A 94 37.23 -1.31 2.83
N VAL A 95 37.08 -2.23 3.77
CA VAL A 95 36.75 -1.95 5.16
C VAL A 95 38.04 -2.04 5.95
N ASP A 96 38.69 -0.89 6.15
CA ASP A 96 40.00 -0.82 6.81
C ASP A 96 39.85 -0.94 8.33
N VAL A 97 40.37 -2.01 8.92
CA VAL A 97 40.33 -2.25 10.37
C VAL A 97 41.73 -2.33 10.99
N ARG A 98 42.77 -1.88 10.27
CA ARG A 98 44.17 -1.88 10.74
C ARG A 98 44.39 -0.98 11.95
N SER A 99 43.98 0.29 11.81
CA SER A 99 44.31 1.35 12.78
C SER A 99 43.42 1.30 14.02
N GLY A 100 42.17 0.84 13.87
CA GLY A 100 41.24 0.68 14.99
C GLY A 100 41.37 -0.65 15.72
N GLY A 101 41.91 -1.69 15.07
CA GLY A 101 41.81 -3.07 15.53
C GLY A 101 40.59 -3.78 14.93
N ASN A 102 40.68 -5.10 14.83
CA ASN A 102 39.70 -5.93 14.12
C ASN A 102 38.57 -6.45 15.01
N THR A 103 38.20 -5.69 16.04
CA THR A 103 37.13 -6.05 16.97
C THR A 103 35.77 -5.89 16.30
N SER A 104 34.77 -6.62 16.79
CA SER A 104 33.40 -6.58 16.28
C SER A 104 32.80 -5.17 16.18
N ILE A 105 32.98 -4.32 17.22
CA ILE A 105 32.51 -2.92 17.23
C ILE A 105 33.13 -2.12 16.08
N ILE A 106 34.46 -2.22 15.92
CA ILE A 106 35.21 -1.41 14.97
C ILE A 106 34.95 -1.90 13.55
N SER A 107 34.89 -3.21 13.35
CA SER A 107 34.53 -3.80 12.07
C SER A 107 33.13 -3.40 11.63
N ALA A 108 32.12 -3.42 12.52
CA ALA A 108 30.77 -2.97 12.18
C ALA A 108 30.71 -1.46 11.89
N THR A 109 31.43 -0.66 12.68
CA THR A 109 31.54 0.79 12.48
C THR A 109 32.17 1.12 11.13
N ASN A 110 33.28 0.47 10.80
CA ASN A 110 34.00 0.72 9.55
C ASN A 110 33.24 0.15 8.36
N LEU A 111 32.54 -0.98 8.50
CA LEU A 111 31.64 -1.50 7.47
C LEU A 111 30.53 -0.49 7.16
N THR A 112 29.89 0.06 8.19
CA THR A 112 28.86 1.10 8.06
C THR A 112 29.42 2.33 7.34
N ALA A 113 30.62 2.78 7.73
CA ALA A 113 31.28 3.92 7.11
C ALA A 113 31.62 3.65 5.63
N SER A 114 32.15 2.47 5.32
CA SER A 114 32.47 2.08 3.94
C SER A 114 31.21 1.98 3.07
N MET A 115 30.11 1.42 3.58
CA MET A 115 28.82 1.37 2.87
C MET A 115 28.23 2.76 2.61
N ASN A 116 28.29 3.66 3.60
CA ASN A 116 27.77 5.02 3.45
C ASN A 116 28.65 5.93 2.58
N GLY A 117 29.96 5.68 2.55
CA GLY A 117 30.93 6.42 1.74
C GLY A 117 31.09 5.90 0.31
N ASP A 118 30.39 4.83 -0.05
CA ASP A 118 30.50 4.17 -1.35
C ASP A 118 29.82 5.00 -2.44
N SER A 119 30.58 5.83 -3.18
CA SER A 119 30.03 6.75 -4.19
C SER A 119 29.40 6.06 -5.40
N ASP A 120 29.91 4.88 -5.75
CA ASP A 120 29.46 4.14 -6.94
C ASP A 120 28.12 3.47 -6.68
N PHE A 121 27.82 3.19 -5.41
CA PHE A 121 26.65 2.42 -5.00
C PHE A 121 25.83 3.11 -3.92
N THR A 122 26.11 4.39 -3.64
CA THR A 122 25.30 5.20 -2.72
C THR A 122 23.85 5.21 -3.18
N ALA A 123 23.55 5.02 -4.47
CA ALA A 123 22.19 4.97 -4.99
C ALA A 123 21.40 3.73 -4.54
N LEU A 124 22.06 2.64 -4.12
CA LEU A 124 21.42 1.35 -3.86
C LEU A 124 21.14 1.12 -2.38
N LEU A 125 22.02 1.57 -1.48
CA LEU A 125 21.93 1.25 -0.04
C LEU A 125 22.27 2.44 0.87
N THR A 126 21.78 2.38 2.11
CA THR A 126 22.27 3.14 3.25
C THR A 126 22.54 2.20 4.41
N ALA A 127 23.54 2.52 5.22
CA ALA A 127 23.87 1.76 6.42
C ALA A 127 23.75 2.65 7.67
N THR A 128 23.26 2.09 8.77
CA THR A 128 23.30 2.71 10.09
C THR A 128 23.77 1.66 11.07
N ASN A 129 24.67 1.99 12.00
CA ASN A 129 25.10 1.08 13.05
C ASN A 129 24.15 1.23 14.26
N PRO A 130 23.05 0.46 14.41
CA PRO A 130 22.41 0.37 15.71
C PRO A 130 23.40 -0.19 16.73
N ALA A 131 23.27 0.24 17.98
CA ALA A 131 24.12 -0.27 19.06
C ALA A 131 24.25 -1.81 19.03
N ASN A 132 25.42 -2.33 19.45
CA ASN A 132 25.76 -3.77 19.52
C ASN A 132 26.31 -4.41 18.22
N ASN A 133 27.32 -3.80 17.58
CA ASN A 133 28.09 -4.41 16.48
C ASN A 133 27.25 -4.83 15.27
N THR A 134 26.13 -4.16 15.07
CA THR A 134 25.15 -4.50 14.06
C THR A 134 25.07 -3.36 13.08
N THR A 135 25.13 -3.66 11.80
CA THR A 135 24.90 -2.72 10.71
C THR A 135 23.50 -2.97 10.16
N VAL A 136 22.58 -2.03 10.31
CA VAL A 136 21.32 -1.99 9.59
C VAL A 136 21.59 -1.48 8.19
N VAL A 137 21.19 -2.24 7.19
CA VAL A 137 21.36 -1.92 5.78
C VAL A 137 19.98 -1.78 5.16
N THR A 138 19.72 -0.63 4.56
CA THR A 138 18.43 -0.27 3.98
C THR A 138 18.61 -0.03 2.49
N ALA A 139 17.75 -0.62 1.67
CA ALA A 139 17.68 -0.27 0.26
C ALA A 139 17.29 1.21 0.12
N LYS A 140 17.83 1.91 -0.88
CA LYS A 140 17.34 3.27 -1.17
C LYS A 140 16.11 3.27 -2.04
N GLU A 141 16.00 2.28 -2.92
CA GLU A 141 14.77 2.03 -3.66
C GLU A 141 13.71 1.49 -2.71
N THR A 142 12.48 1.99 -2.87
CA THR A 142 11.32 1.45 -2.17
C THR A 142 10.69 0.37 -3.01
N GLY A 143 10.09 -0.62 -2.37
CA GLY A 143 9.35 -1.65 -3.08
C GLY A 143 9.73 -3.08 -2.76
N ILE A 144 8.85 -4.01 -3.15
CA ILE A 144 9.14 -5.44 -3.11
C ILE A 144 10.29 -5.78 -4.04
N ASN A 145 10.46 -5.02 -5.13
CA ASN A 145 11.57 -5.21 -6.06
C ASN A 145 12.91 -4.83 -5.41
N ALA A 146 12.92 -3.91 -4.44
CA ALA A 146 14.08 -3.60 -3.63
C ALA A 146 14.39 -4.69 -2.57
N ASN A 147 13.50 -5.66 -2.37
CA ASN A 147 13.80 -6.89 -1.60
C ASN A 147 14.66 -7.88 -2.41
N SER A 148 14.93 -7.63 -3.71
CA SER A 148 15.68 -8.57 -4.56
C SER A 148 17.19 -8.62 -4.28
N TYR A 149 17.66 -7.79 -3.34
CA TYR A 149 19.07 -7.68 -3.04
C TYR A 149 19.48 -8.86 -2.15
N THR A 150 20.17 -9.82 -2.75
CA THR A 150 20.66 -11.03 -2.08
C THR A 150 21.86 -10.68 -1.22
N THR A 151 21.85 -11.14 0.02
CA THR A 151 22.91 -10.89 1.00
C THR A 151 23.72 -12.15 1.23
N THR A 152 25.04 -12.03 1.15
CA THR A 152 25.99 -13.12 1.41
C THR A 152 27.20 -12.58 2.14
N ASP A 153 27.96 -13.45 2.80
CA ASP A 153 29.21 -13.07 3.43
C ASP A 153 30.11 -14.28 3.66
N THR A 154 31.37 -14.00 3.99
CA THR A 154 32.40 -15.00 4.36
C THR A 154 33.03 -14.68 5.71
N VAL A 155 32.48 -13.73 6.45
CA VAL A 155 33.04 -13.32 7.74
C VAL A 155 32.68 -14.40 8.75
N THR A 156 33.69 -15.03 9.33
CA THR A 156 33.52 -16.18 10.24
C THR A 156 32.61 -15.85 11.43
N ASN A 157 32.73 -14.62 11.95
CA ASN A 157 31.96 -14.12 13.08
C ASN A 157 30.88 -13.12 12.65
N GLY A 158 30.52 -13.10 11.37
CA GLY A 158 29.51 -12.25 10.80
C GLY A 158 28.30 -13.05 10.34
N SER A 159 27.13 -12.42 10.34
CA SER A 159 25.92 -13.04 9.81
C SER A 159 24.90 -12.00 9.38
N TRP A 160 24.30 -12.22 8.21
CA TRP A 160 23.05 -11.57 7.83
C TRP A 160 21.86 -12.15 8.58
N GLY A 161 20.92 -11.29 8.97
CA GLY A 161 19.66 -11.72 9.56
C GLY A 161 18.73 -12.47 8.59
N ALA A 162 18.95 -12.33 7.28
CA ALA A 162 18.20 -13.01 6.21
C ALA A 162 19.06 -13.15 4.94
N ALA A 163 18.61 -13.96 3.97
CA ALA A 163 19.28 -14.15 2.68
C ALA A 163 19.02 -13.02 1.67
N THR A 164 18.04 -12.17 1.93
CA THR A 164 17.74 -10.96 1.15
C THR A 164 17.33 -9.84 2.10
N LEU A 165 17.39 -8.60 1.63
CA LEU A 165 16.70 -7.50 2.32
C LEU A 165 15.19 -7.74 2.29
N ALA A 166 14.47 -7.35 3.34
CA ALA A 166 13.04 -7.63 3.49
C ALA A 166 12.24 -6.40 3.94
N GLY A 167 10.91 -6.46 3.81
CA GLY A 167 10.01 -5.40 4.31
C GLY A 167 9.78 -4.22 3.35
N GLY A 168 10.28 -4.29 2.11
CA GLY A 168 9.95 -3.32 1.08
C GLY A 168 8.47 -3.37 0.66
N ILE A 169 7.89 -2.20 0.38
CA ILE A 169 6.49 -1.98 -0.01
C ILE A 169 6.48 -1.10 -1.27
N ASP A 170 5.86 -1.55 -2.37
CA ASP A 170 5.85 -0.81 -3.67
C ASP A 170 5.09 0.51 -3.59
N GLY A 171 4.23 0.63 -2.59
CA GLY A 171 3.23 1.67 -2.47
C GLY A 171 2.06 1.42 -3.42
N MET A 172 0.87 1.84 -3.00
CA MET A 172 -0.33 1.70 -3.80
C MET A 172 -1.19 2.93 -3.59
N SER A 173 -1.61 3.57 -4.70
CA SER A 173 -2.64 4.60 -4.63
C SER A 173 -4.01 3.93 -4.77
N ALA A 174 -4.85 4.09 -3.76
CA ALA A 174 -6.19 3.48 -3.73
C ALA A 174 -7.23 4.15 -4.65
N TYR A 175 -6.84 5.22 -5.34
CA TYR A 175 -7.78 6.15 -5.97
C TYR A 175 -8.53 5.66 -7.23
N PRO A 176 -7.99 4.80 -8.13
CA PRO A 176 -8.67 4.53 -9.41
C PRO A 176 -9.79 3.48 -9.34
N ILE A 177 -9.79 2.57 -8.35
CA ILE A 177 -10.73 1.42 -8.32
C ILE A 177 -12.11 1.83 -7.79
N VAL A 178 -12.17 2.79 -6.88
CA VAL A 178 -13.42 3.21 -6.22
C VAL A 178 -14.34 4.01 -7.15
N ASN A 179 -13.78 4.87 -8.01
CA ASN A 179 -14.57 5.75 -8.88
C ASN A 179 -15.40 4.97 -9.93
N SER A 180 -14.90 3.83 -10.41
CA SER A 180 -15.57 2.97 -11.39
C SER A 180 -16.82 2.26 -10.81
N ASN A 181 -16.68 1.68 -9.63
CA ASN A 181 -17.75 0.88 -9.00
C ASN A 181 -18.85 1.76 -8.37
N VAL A 182 -18.48 2.94 -7.86
CA VAL A 182 -19.45 3.89 -7.33
C VAL A 182 -20.31 4.47 -8.46
N ASN A 183 -19.70 4.86 -9.59
CA ASN A 183 -20.44 5.43 -10.73
C ASN A 183 -21.42 4.41 -11.35
N THR A 184 -21.01 3.16 -11.51
CA THR A 184 -21.90 2.09 -12.02
C THR A 184 -23.05 1.78 -11.07
N ALA A 185 -22.82 1.74 -9.76
CA ALA A 185 -23.87 1.55 -8.76
C ALA A 185 -24.89 2.72 -8.78
N PHE A 186 -24.43 3.97 -8.84
CA PHE A 186 -25.32 5.14 -8.94
C PHE A 186 -26.12 5.16 -10.26
N GLN A 187 -25.53 4.71 -11.38
CA GLN A 187 -26.24 4.63 -12.66
C GLN A 187 -27.34 3.57 -12.64
N ILE A 188 -27.05 2.35 -12.19
CA ILE A 188 -28.05 1.27 -12.10
C ILE A 188 -29.21 1.68 -11.18
N LEU A 189 -28.88 2.35 -10.08
CA LEU A 189 -29.85 2.78 -9.08
C LEU A 189 -30.69 4.00 -9.53
N GLY A 190 -30.09 4.94 -10.27
CA GLY A 190 -30.80 6.04 -10.93
C GLY A 190 -31.78 5.53 -11.99
N VAL A 191 -31.40 4.52 -12.76
CA VAL A 191 -32.27 3.85 -13.73
C VAL A 191 -33.44 3.15 -13.02
N ALA A 192 -33.19 2.45 -11.91
CA ALA A 192 -34.24 1.77 -11.15
C ALA A 192 -35.30 2.73 -10.57
N LEU A 193 -34.91 3.93 -10.14
CA LEU A 193 -35.83 4.96 -9.65
C LEU A 193 -36.71 5.55 -10.75
N ILE A 194 -36.16 5.78 -11.95
CA ILE A 194 -36.93 6.25 -13.10
C ILE A 194 -37.98 5.21 -13.49
N PHE A 195 -37.60 3.94 -13.60
CA PHE A 195 -38.55 2.88 -13.95
C PHE A 195 -39.57 2.60 -12.83
N GLY A 196 -39.16 2.65 -11.57
CA GLY A 196 -40.07 2.52 -10.43
C GLY A 196 -41.09 3.66 -10.34
N GLY A 197 -40.65 4.91 -10.53
CA GLY A 197 -41.53 6.08 -10.54
C GLY A 197 -42.49 6.09 -11.73
N ILE A 198 -42.01 5.76 -12.93
CA ILE A 198 -42.85 5.62 -14.13
C ILE A 198 -43.87 4.48 -13.95
N GLY A 199 -43.47 3.35 -13.37
CA GLY A 199 -44.37 2.23 -13.09
C GLY A 199 -45.53 2.60 -12.17
N VAL A 200 -45.28 3.42 -11.14
CA VAL A 200 -46.31 3.95 -10.25
C VAL A 200 -47.24 4.93 -10.98
N ILE A 201 -46.70 5.81 -11.82
CA ILE A 201 -47.49 6.78 -12.61
C ILE A 201 -48.39 6.05 -13.63
N ILE A 202 -47.85 5.04 -14.33
CA ILE A 202 -48.62 4.21 -15.27
C ILE A 202 -49.69 3.41 -14.53
N GLY A 203 -49.38 2.84 -13.37
CA GLY A 203 -50.36 2.15 -12.52
C GLY A 203 -51.51 3.05 -12.10
N MET A 204 -51.23 4.33 -11.78
CA MET A 204 -52.25 5.34 -11.53
C MET A 204 -53.09 5.62 -12.79
N LEU A 205 -52.47 5.87 -13.94
CA LEU A 205 -53.17 6.16 -15.20
C LEU A 205 -54.06 4.98 -15.68
N LEU A 206 -53.60 3.74 -15.53
CA LEU A 206 -54.38 2.54 -15.88
C LEU A 206 -55.50 2.26 -14.87
N GLY A 207 -55.33 2.63 -13.60
CA GLY A 207 -56.37 2.59 -12.58
C GLY A 207 -57.54 3.54 -12.88
N PHE A 208 -57.29 4.66 -13.56
CA PHE A 208 -58.32 5.59 -14.04
C PHE A 208 -59.07 5.08 -15.30
N GLY A 209 -58.49 4.14 -16.07
CA GLY A 209 -59.05 3.67 -17.34
C GLY A 209 -60.16 2.62 -17.26
N LYS A 210 -60.34 1.94 -16.12
CA LYS A 210 -61.32 0.85 -15.97
C LYS A 210 -62.74 1.30 -15.57
N GLY A 211 -63.01 2.60 -15.48
CA GLY A 211 -64.27 3.15 -14.95
C GLY A 211 -65.37 3.48 -15.95
N THR A 212 -65.15 3.34 -17.26
CA THR A 212 -66.10 3.84 -18.28
C THR A 212 -66.44 2.83 -19.38
N GLU A 213 -66.77 1.59 -19.01
CA GLU A 213 -67.67 0.78 -19.85
C GLU A 213 -69.07 0.82 -19.23
N ARG A 214 -69.83 1.86 -19.57
CA ARG A 214 -71.27 1.91 -19.30
C ARG A 214 -71.98 0.98 -20.30
N LYS A 215 -72.56 -0.12 -19.82
CA LYS A 215 -73.80 -0.66 -20.39
C LYS A 215 -74.98 0.10 -19.82
#